data_AF-A0A926K911-F1
#
_entry.id   AF-A0A926K911-F1
#
_cell.length_a   1.000
_cell.length_b   1.000
_cell.length_c   1.000
_cell.angle_alpha   90.00
_cell.angle_beta   90.00
_cell.angle_gamma   90.00
#
_symmetry.space_group_name_H-M   'P 1'
#
loop_
_entity.id
_entity.type
_entity.pdbx_description
1 polymer ?
#
loop_
_entity_poly.entity_id
_entity_poly.type
_entity_poly.pdbx_seq_one_letter_code
_entity_poly.pdbx_strand_id
1 'polypeptide(L)'
;MTGEIRADAQTGDCGCAKAQENLEEFVRNELCSADFTEVREHIAHCPDCRDEERVSKLLTEAVRRACTEPAPADLRAVILARLSQAHGAE
;
A
#
# COMPACT_ATOMS: atom_id res chain seq x y z
N MET A 1 4.06 -8.60 -31.05
CA MET A 1 3.71 -9.07 -29.70
C MET A 1 2.62 -8.14 -29.16
N THR A 2 1.42 -8.27 -29.72
CA THR A 2 0.22 -7.57 -29.23
C THR A 2 -0.25 -8.32 -28.01
N GLY A 3 0.21 -7.87 -26.83
CA GLY A 3 -0.33 -8.35 -25.56
C GLY A 3 -1.77 -7.91 -25.46
N GLU A 4 -2.68 -8.86 -25.56
CA GLU A 4 -4.10 -8.67 -25.35
C GLU A 4 -4.29 -8.17 -23.91
N ILE A 5 -4.62 -6.89 -23.75
CA ILE A 5 -5.04 -6.31 -22.48
C ILE A 5 -6.33 -7.03 -22.11
N ARG A 6 -6.28 -7.86 -21.07
CA ARG A 6 -7.41 -8.67 -20.62
C ARG A 6 -8.53 -7.76 -20.16
N ALA A 7 -9.55 -7.62 -21.01
CA ALA A 7 -10.85 -7.07 -20.66
C ALA A 7 -11.71 -8.17 -20.03
N ASP A 8 -11.31 -8.68 -18.86
CA ASP A 8 -12.19 -9.52 -18.06
C ASP A 8 -13.09 -8.58 -17.24
N ALA A 9 -14.12 -8.06 -17.93
CA ALA A 9 -15.18 -7.27 -17.33
C ALA A 9 -15.99 -8.14 -16.36
N GLN A 10 -15.70 -8.03 -15.06
CA GLN A 10 -16.51 -8.67 -14.03
C GLN A 10 -17.88 -7.98 -13.99
N THR A 11 -18.87 -8.64 -14.57
CA THR A 11 -20.29 -8.28 -14.51
C THR A 11 -20.84 -8.57 -13.12
N GLY A 12 -20.76 -7.58 -12.24
CA GLY A 12 -21.29 -7.59 -10.87
C GLY A 12 -20.52 -6.58 -10.03
N ASP A 13 -21.23 -5.78 -9.23
CA ASP A 13 -20.63 -4.80 -8.32
C ASP A 13 -19.84 -5.50 -7.20
N CYS A 14 -18.66 -6.01 -7.54
CA CYS A 14 -17.74 -6.69 -6.63
C CYS A 14 -17.06 -5.69 -5.67
N GLY A 15 -17.29 -4.38 -5.83
CA GLY A 15 -16.58 -3.33 -5.11
C GLY A 15 -15.23 -2.96 -5.72
N CYS A 16 -14.86 -3.53 -6.88
CA CYS A 16 -13.55 -3.27 -7.53
C CYS A 16 -13.33 -1.79 -7.85
N ALA A 17 -14.37 -1.08 -8.31
CA ALA A 17 -14.25 0.35 -8.62
C ALA A 17 -13.84 1.18 -7.40
N LYS A 18 -14.51 0.97 -6.26
CA LYS A 18 -14.17 1.64 -4.99
C LYS A 18 -12.78 1.22 -4.50
N ALA A 19 -12.45 -0.07 -4.61
CA ALA A 19 -11.15 -0.58 -4.19
C ALA A 19 -10.00 -0.01 -5.04
N GLN A 20 -10.20 0.14 -6.35
CA GLN A 20 -9.22 0.72 -7.28
C GLN A 20 -9.04 2.21 -7.04
N GLU A 21 -10.12 2.96 -6.81
CA GLU A 21 -10.07 4.39 -6.46
C GLU A 21 -9.22 4.64 -5.20
N ASN A 22 -9.39 3.79 -4.19
CA ASN A 22 -8.71 3.91 -2.90
C ASN A 22 -7.37 3.16 -2.83
N LEU A 23 -6.94 2.47 -3.89
CA LEU A 23 -5.82 1.51 -3.84
C LEU A 23 -4.49 2.18 -3.50
N GLU A 24 -4.20 3.33 -4.10
CA GLU A 24 -2.93 4.03 -3.89
C GLU A 24 -2.83 4.57 -2.45
N GLU A 25 -3.90 5.16 -1.94
CA GLU A 25 -3.99 5.63 -0.55
C GLU A 25 -3.92 4.46 0.44
N PHE A 26 -4.52 3.31 0.10
CA PHE A 26 -4.39 2.07 0.87
C PHE A 26 -2.92 1.62 0.94
N VAL A 27 -2.22 1.56 -0.19
CA VAL A 27 -0.80 1.15 -0.26
C VAL A 27 0.10 2.11 0.52
N ARG A 28 -0.22 3.41 0.53
CA ARG A 28 0.51 4.42 1.31
C ARG A 28 0.06 4.53 2.77
N ASN A 29 -0.95 3.76 3.18
CA ASN A 29 -1.52 3.75 4.52
C ASN A 29 -2.11 5.14 4.92
N GLU A 30 -2.76 5.79 3.97
CA GLU A 30 -3.34 7.15 4.08
C GLU A 30 -4.88 7.14 4.19
N LEU A 31 -5.50 5.97 4.15
CA LEU A 31 -6.95 5.83 4.33
C LEU A 31 -7.38 5.96 5.79
N CYS A 32 -8.64 6.36 5.99
CA CYS A 32 -9.29 6.25 7.29
C CYS A 32 -9.51 4.76 7.67
N SER A 33 -9.70 4.47 8.95
CA SER A 33 -9.78 3.09 9.45
C SER A 33 -10.93 2.26 8.85
N ALA A 34 -12.06 2.91 8.52
CA ALA A 34 -13.20 2.27 7.89
C ALA A 34 -12.87 1.85 6.45
N ASP A 35 -12.48 2.80 5.60
CA ASP A 35 -12.14 2.53 4.20
C ASP A 35 -10.96 1.57 4.07
N PHE A 36 -9.97 1.67 4.97
CA PHE A 36 -8.85 0.74 5.00
C PHE A 36 -9.31 -0.71 5.23
N THR A 37 -10.30 -0.93 6.09
CA THR A 37 -10.83 -2.27 6.37
C THR A 37 -11.59 -2.82 5.17
N GLU A 38 -12.43 -2.01 4.54
CA GLU A 38 -13.20 -2.40 3.36
C GLU A 38 -12.29 -2.76 2.17
N VAL A 39 -11.31 -1.90 1.87
CA VAL A 39 -10.36 -2.13 0.77
C VAL A 39 -9.50 -3.38 1.04
N ARG A 40 -9.03 -3.57 2.29
CA ARG A 40 -8.27 -4.76 2.68
C ARG A 40 -9.09 -6.03 2.50
N GLU A 41 -10.35 -6.03 2.93
CA GLU A 41 -11.24 -7.18 2.80
C GLU A 41 -11.50 -7.52 1.32
N HIS A 42 -11.70 -6.50 0.49
CA HIS A 42 -11.88 -6.69 -0.94
C HIS A 42 -10.62 -7.29 -1.59
N ILE A 43 -9.44 -6.70 -1.34
CA ILE A 43 -8.16 -7.22 -1.84
C ILE A 43 -7.93 -8.66 -1.34
N ALA A 44 -8.36 -9.03 -0.13
CA ALA A 44 -8.24 -10.41 0.35
C ALA A 44 -9.06 -11.43 -0.47
N HIS A 45 -10.07 -11.00 -1.23
CA HIS A 45 -10.96 -11.90 -1.99
C HIS A 45 -10.89 -11.71 -3.51
N CYS A 46 -10.50 -10.54 -4.02
CA CYS A 46 -10.40 -10.25 -5.46
C CYS A 46 -8.97 -10.45 -6.02
N PRO A 47 -8.74 -11.41 -6.93
CA PRO A 47 -7.42 -11.62 -7.56
C PRO A 47 -6.91 -10.39 -8.32
N ASP A 48 -7.77 -9.71 -9.07
CA ASP A 48 -7.37 -8.57 -9.90
C ASP A 48 -6.88 -7.41 -9.03
N CYS A 49 -7.62 -7.07 -7.97
CA CYS A 49 -7.20 -6.03 -7.03
C CYS A 49 -5.94 -6.41 -6.24
N ARG A 50 -5.66 -7.71 -6.00
CA ARG A 50 -4.36 -8.16 -5.44
C ARG A 50 -3.21 -7.94 -6.42
N ASP A 51 -3.46 -8.19 -7.70
CA ASP A 51 -2.45 -7.98 -8.73
C ASP A 51 -2.11 -6.49 -8.85
N GLU A 52 -3.11 -5.62 -8.85
CA GLU A 52 -2.92 -4.16 -8.84
C GLU A 52 -2.20 -3.66 -7.58
N GLU A 53 -2.59 -4.15 -6.38
CA GLU A 53 -1.89 -3.82 -5.12
C GLU A 53 -0.41 -4.18 -5.18
N ARG A 54 -0.09 -5.35 -5.75
CA ARG A 54 1.28 -5.81 -5.93
C ARG A 54 2.06 -4.90 -6.85
N VAL A 55 1.49 -4.50 -7.99
CA VAL A 55 2.14 -3.58 -8.94
C VAL A 55 2.45 -2.24 -8.27
N SER A 56 1.49 -1.66 -7.55
CA SER A 56 1.67 -0.39 -6.84
C SER A 56 2.76 -0.46 -5.76
N LYS A 57 2.81 -1.55 -4.98
CA LYS A 57 3.88 -1.80 -4.00
C LYS A 57 5.25 -1.94 -4.64
N LEU A 58 5.35 -2.71 -5.74
CA LEU A 58 6.60 -2.91 -6.46
C LEU A 58 7.13 -1.60 -7.06
N LEU A 59 6.24 -0.76 -7.61
CA LEU A 59 6.60 0.56 -8.10
C LEU A 59 7.14 1.45 -6.97
N THR A 60 6.43 1.49 -5.85
CA THR A 60 6.86 2.25 -4.65
C THR A 60 8.22 1.79 -4.16
N GLU A 61 8.46 0.47 -4.13
CA GLU A 61 9.75 -0.09 -3.72
C GLU A 61 10.86 0.27 -4.71
N ALA A 62 10.60 0.20 -6.02
CA ALA A 62 11.57 0.58 -7.04
C ALA A 62 12.01 2.04 -6.90
N VAL A 63 11.07 2.95 -6.66
CA VAL A 63 11.37 4.37 -6.40
C VAL A 63 12.19 4.53 -5.13
N ARG A 64 11.81 3.85 -4.03
CA ARG A 64 12.55 3.89 -2.76
C ARG A 64 14.00 3.40 -2.91
N ARG A 65 14.23 2.34 -3.68
CA ARG A 65 15.60 1.82 -3.93
C ARG A 65 16.47 2.81 -4.70
N ALA A 66 15.87 3.62 -5.57
CA ALA A 66 16.58 4.66 -6.33
C ALA A 66 16.86 5.92 -5.49
N CYS A 67 16.06 6.18 -4.45
CA CYS A 67 16.25 7.31 -3.55
C CYS A 67 17.32 6.98 -2.49
N THR A 68 18.43 7.73 -2.48
CA THR A 68 19.57 7.50 -1.57
C THR A 68 19.74 8.62 -0.54
N GLU A 69 18.73 9.47 -0.32
CA GLU A 69 18.80 10.58 0.63
C GLU A 69 18.75 10.04 2.08
N PRO A 70 19.81 10.22 2.87
CA PRO A 70 19.83 9.75 4.25
C PRO A 70 18.94 10.62 5.14
N ALA A 71 18.26 9.99 6.11
CA ALA A 71 17.54 10.73 7.14
C ALA A 71 18.49 11.61 7.98
N PRO A 72 18.08 12.82 8.40
CA PRO A 72 18.88 13.65 9.30
C PRO A 72 19.28 12.88 10.57
N ALA A 73 20.59 12.84 10.88
CA ALA A 73 21.14 12.02 11.94
C ALA A 73 20.53 12.33 13.32
N ASP A 74 20.33 13.61 13.62
CA ASP A 74 19.75 14.06 14.89
C ASP A 74 18.30 13.58 15.04
N LEU A 75 17.50 13.68 13.98
CA LEU A 75 16.11 13.21 13.99
C LEU A 75 16.05 11.69 14.18
N ARG A 76 16.93 10.94 13.49
CA ARG A 76 17.04 9.48 13.65
C ARG A 76 17.39 9.11 15.10
N ALA A 77 18.35 9.80 15.72
CA ALA A 77 18.73 9.56 17.10
C ALA A 77 17.56 9.79 18.07
N VAL A 78 16.81 10.89 17.89
CA VAL A 78 15.62 11.21 18.70
C VAL A 78 14.55 10.13 18.57
N ILE A 79 14.24 9.69 17.35
CA ILE A 79 13.23 8.64 17.12
C ILE A 79 13.62 7.33 17.81
N LEU A 80 14.87 6.89 17.64
CA LEU A 80 15.34 5.64 18.24
C LEU A 80 15.31 5.69 19.78
N ALA A 81 15.69 6.82 20.38
CA ALA A 81 15.64 6.99 21.82
C ALA A 81 14.20 6.94 22.36
N ARG A 82 13.21 7.48 21.62
CA ARG A 82 11.80 7.41 22.02
C ARG A 82 11.23 6.00 21.89
N LEU A 83 11.56 5.29 20.80
CA LEU A 83 11.15 3.90 20.61
C LEU A 83 11.73 2.99 21.71
N SER A 84 13.02 3.14 22.05
CA SER A 84 13.63 2.36 23.13
C SER A 84 12.99 2.62 24.50
N GLN A 85 12.54 3.84 24.77
CA GLN A 85 11.81 4.16 26.00
C GLN A 85 10.41 3.54 26.03
N ALA A 86 9.71 3.56 24.89
CA ALA A 86 8.38 2.97 24.78
C ALA A 86 8.39 1.44 24.90
N HIS A 87 9.41 0.77 24.34
CA HIS A 87 9.56 -0.69 24.39
C HIS A 87 10.35 -1.22 25.60
N GLY A 88 11.11 -0.37 26.29
CA GLY A 88 11.89 -0.72 27.48
C GLY A 88 11.17 -0.48 28.81
N ALA A 89 9.91 -0.05 28.75
CA ALA A 89 9.02 0.12 29.91
C ALA A 89 8.11 -1.10 30.14
N GLU A 90 8.40 -2.24 29.49
CA GLU A 90 7.80 -3.55 29.71
C GLU A 90 8.65 -4.43 30.63
#